data_AF-A0A8J4XBG6-F1
#
_entry.id   AF-A0A8J4XBG6-F1
#
_cell.length_a   1.000
_cell.length_b   1.000
_cell.length_c   1.000
_cell.angle_alpha   90.00
_cell.angle_beta   90.00
_cell.angle_gamma   90.00
#
_symmetry.space_group_name_H-M   'P 1'
#
loop_
_entity.id
_entity.type
_entity.pdbx_description
1 polymer ?
#
loop_
_entity_poly.entity_id
_entity_poly.type
_entity_poly.pdbx_seq_one_letter_code
_entity_poly.pdbx_strand_id
1 'polypeptide(L)'
;SAQSLIFAIEEINKNTSLLPEMSLGYRIYDTCGSEAFGIRMAMPLMNENITALDEPCTKRAQVQAIIGEAFSSVSMAIAKSIGSFNIPL
;
A
#
# COMPACT_ATOMS: atom_id res chain seq x y z
N SER A 1 -4.91 -5.24 -13.07
CA SER A 1 -5.87 -4.12 -12.97
C SER A 1 -6.25 -3.92 -11.51
N ALA A 2 -6.83 -2.77 -11.14
CA ALA A 2 -7.29 -2.51 -9.77
C ALA A 2 -8.31 -3.58 -9.29
N GLN A 3 -9.21 -4.00 -10.17
CA GLN A 3 -10.23 -5.01 -9.86
C GLN A 3 -9.63 -6.37 -9.46
N SER A 4 -8.53 -6.79 -10.10
CA SER A 4 -7.86 -8.04 -9.72
C SER A 4 -7.30 -8.00 -8.31
N LEU A 5 -6.74 -6.86 -7.89
CA LEU A 5 -6.22 -6.69 -6.53
C LEU A 5 -7.35 -6.67 -5.50
N ILE A 6 -8.43 -5.93 -5.79
CA ILE A 6 -9.63 -5.88 -4.93
C ILE A 6 -10.20 -7.29 -4.74
N PHE A 7 -10.42 -8.01 -5.84
CA PHE A 7 -10.93 -9.37 -5.82
C PHE A 7 -10.03 -10.30 -5.00
N ALA A 8 -8.70 -10.26 -5.22
CA ALA A 8 -7.76 -11.09 -4.47
C ALA A 8 -7.82 -10.82 -2.96
N ILE A 9 -7.91 -9.55 -2.56
CA ILE A 9 -8.03 -9.17 -1.15
C ILE A 9 -9.35 -9.66 -0.55
N GLU A 10 -10.46 -9.53 -1.29
CA GLU A 10 -11.76 -10.04 -0.84
C GLU A 10 -11.75 -11.55 -0.64
N GLU A 11 -11.13 -12.31 -1.55
CA GLU A 11 -11.02 -13.76 -1.43
C GLU A 11 -10.10 -14.18 -0.27
N ILE A 12 -9.02 -13.45 -0.03
CA ILE A 12 -8.16 -13.68 1.15
C ILE A 12 -8.97 -13.43 2.43
N ASN A 13 -9.68 -12.31 2.53
CA ASN A 13 -10.45 -11.96 3.72
C ASN A 13 -11.63 -12.92 4.00
N LYS A 14 -12.15 -13.62 2.99
CA LYS A 14 -13.17 -14.66 3.16
C LYS A 14 -12.60 -16.01 3.60
N ASN A 15 -11.30 -16.23 3.38
CA ASN A 15 -10.67 -17.51 3.63
C ASN A 15 -10.15 -17.61 5.08
N THR A 16 -10.88 -18.31 5.94
CA THR A 16 -10.50 -18.48 7.36
C THR A 16 -9.20 -19.27 7.57
N SER A 17 -8.65 -19.92 6.54
CA SER A 17 -7.35 -20.59 6.60
C SER A 17 -6.18 -19.64 6.28
N LEU A 18 -6.44 -18.48 5.67
CA LEU A 18 -5.44 -17.46 5.35
C LEU A 18 -5.68 -16.23 6.21
N LEU A 19 -4.71 -15.88 7.06
CA LEU A 19 -4.81 -14.74 7.98
C LEU A 19 -6.06 -14.81 8.91
N PRO A 20 -6.20 -15.88 9.72
CA PRO A 20 -7.34 -16.01 10.62
C PRO A 20 -7.43 -14.80 11.56
N GLU A 21 -8.65 -14.33 11.81
CA GLU A 21 -8.96 -13.20 12.70
C GLU A 21 -8.41 -11.83 12.24
N MET A 22 -7.92 -11.74 11.00
CA MET A 22 -7.41 -10.51 10.41
C MET A 22 -8.10 -10.18 9.09
N SER A 23 -8.15 -8.89 8.76
CA SER A 23 -8.61 -8.41 7.45
C SER A 23 -7.54 -7.55 6.80
N LEU A 24 -7.26 -7.80 5.53
CA LEU A 24 -6.44 -6.93 4.70
C LEU A 24 -7.26 -5.75 4.17
N GLY A 25 -6.74 -4.54 4.35
CA GLY A 25 -7.20 -3.32 3.69
C GLY A 25 -6.31 -2.95 2.51
N TYR A 26 -6.73 -1.97 1.72
CA TYR A 26 -5.96 -1.47 0.57
C TYR A 26 -6.17 0.02 0.30
N ARG A 27 -5.19 0.62 -0.39
CA ARG A 27 -5.30 1.93 -1.04
C ARG A 27 -4.77 1.79 -2.46
N ILE A 28 -5.55 2.21 -3.45
CA ILE A 28 -5.19 2.09 -4.87
C ILE A 28 -5.00 3.49 -5.44
N TYR A 29 -3.88 3.70 -6.12
CA TYR A 29 -3.54 4.97 -6.75
C TYR A 29 -3.27 4.77 -8.22
N ASP A 30 -3.62 5.76 -9.04
CA ASP A 30 -3.24 5.82 -10.43
C ASP A 30 -1.94 6.64 -10.58
N THR A 31 -0.91 6.03 -11.18
CA THR A 31 0.36 6.70 -11.48
C THR A 31 0.35 7.35 -12.85
N CYS A 32 -0.64 7.03 -13.70
CA CYS A 32 -0.72 7.40 -15.11
C CYS A 32 0.58 7.09 -15.89
N GLY A 33 1.36 6.09 -15.45
CA GLY A 33 2.66 5.74 -16.03
C GLY A 33 3.78 6.76 -15.78
N SER A 34 3.59 7.73 -14.88
CA SER A 34 4.59 8.75 -14.58
C SER A 34 5.38 8.42 -13.31
N GLU A 35 6.71 8.42 -13.41
CA GLU A 35 7.62 8.22 -12.26
C GLU A 35 7.37 9.26 -11.15
N ALA A 36 7.20 10.53 -11.53
CA ALA A 36 6.96 11.61 -10.57
C ALA A 36 5.63 11.45 -9.83
N PHE A 37 4.58 11.01 -10.51
CA PHE A 37 3.31 10.67 -9.86
C PHE A 37 3.45 9.42 -8.99
N GLY A 38 4.11 8.37 -9.48
CA GLY A 38 4.38 7.16 -8.69
C GLY A 38 5.07 7.46 -7.35
N ILE A 39 6.14 8.27 -7.38
CA ILE A 39 6.83 8.71 -6.16
C ILE A 39 5.89 9.50 -5.24
N ARG A 40 5.15 10.47 -5.79
CA ARG A 40 4.20 11.30 -5.01
C ARG A 40 3.12 10.46 -4.34
N MET A 41 2.59 9.45 -5.02
CA MET A 41 1.57 8.55 -4.46
C MET A 41 2.13 7.58 -3.43
N ALA A 42 3.42 7.23 -3.53
CA ALA A 42 4.10 6.41 -2.52
C ALA A 42 4.41 7.19 -1.23
N MET A 43 4.60 8.51 -1.29
CA MET A 43 4.95 9.33 -0.11
C MET A 43 3.99 9.21 1.08
N PRO A 44 2.66 9.30 0.92
CA PRO A 44 1.72 9.08 2.01
C PRO A 44 1.78 7.68 2.64
N LEU A 45 2.30 6.69 1.93
CA LEU A 45 2.42 5.31 2.43
C LEU A 45 3.61 5.16 3.38
N MET A 46 4.59 6.06 3.28
CA MET A 46 5.78 6.10 4.13
C MET A 46 5.55 6.84 5.46
N ASN A 47 4.54 7.72 5.52
CA ASN A 47 4.36 8.62 6.65
C ASN A 47 3.22 8.15 7.57
N GLU A 48 3.52 8.02 8.86
CA GLU A 48 2.64 7.43 9.89
C GLU A 48 1.56 8.38 10.45
N ASN A 49 1.33 9.56 9.88
CA ASN A 49 0.48 10.55 10.55
C ASN A 49 -0.29 11.40 9.56
N ILE A 50 -1.62 11.41 9.69
CA ILE A 50 -2.48 12.59 9.71
C ILE A 50 -3.85 12.12 10.24
N THR A 51 -4.27 12.75 11.36
CA THR A 51 -5.62 12.74 11.99
C THR A 51 -6.10 11.46 12.71
N ALA A 52 -5.50 11.12 13.84
CA ALA A 52 -6.25 10.60 14.99
C ALA A 52 -5.85 11.42 16.22
N LEU A 53 -6.34 12.68 16.24
CA LEU A 53 -6.38 13.45 17.47
C LEU A 53 -7.49 12.80 18.32
N ASP A 54 -7.14 12.31 19.49
CA ASP A 54 -8.03 11.95 20.61
C ASP A 54 -8.62 10.53 20.74
N GLU A 55 -7.98 9.47 20.22
CA GLU A 55 -8.36 8.09 20.61
C GLU A 55 -7.18 7.25 21.12
N PRO A 56 -7.26 6.66 22.33
CA PRO A 56 -6.14 5.90 22.89
C PRO A 56 -6.05 4.52 22.22
N CYS A 57 -4.87 4.21 21.68
CA CYS A 57 -4.47 2.88 21.20
C CYS A 57 -5.32 2.26 20.07
N THR A 58 -5.14 2.76 18.85
CA THR A 58 -5.13 1.91 17.66
C THR A 58 -3.78 2.07 16.97
N LYS A 59 -3.09 0.94 16.73
CA LYS A 59 -1.80 0.93 16.04
C LYS A 59 -1.95 1.68 14.71
N ARG A 60 -1.05 2.63 14.45
CA ARG A 60 -1.00 3.41 13.22
C ARG A 60 -0.96 2.44 12.03
N ALA A 61 -1.90 2.58 11.10
CA ALA A 61 -1.92 1.76 9.89
C ALA A 61 -0.85 2.25 8.91
N GLN A 62 0.42 1.95 9.21
CA GLN A 62 1.51 2.02 8.23
C GLN A 62 1.17 1.07 7.07
N VAL A 63 1.62 1.34 5.85
CA VAL A 63 1.46 0.38 4.75
C VAL A 63 2.51 -0.72 4.89
N GLN A 64 2.07 -1.98 4.88
CA GLN A 64 2.94 -3.15 5.05
C GLN A 64 3.66 -3.55 3.76
N ALA A 65 3.06 -3.28 2.61
CA ALA A 65 3.59 -3.61 1.30
C ALA A 65 2.90 -2.77 0.22
N ILE A 66 3.60 -2.53 -0.89
CA ILE A 66 3.05 -1.90 -2.08
C ILE A 66 3.01 -2.96 -3.18
N ILE A 67 1.92 -2.99 -3.96
CA ILE A 67 1.80 -3.86 -5.14
C ILE A 67 1.75 -2.95 -6.37
N GLY A 68 2.77 -3.02 -7.23
CA GLY A 68 2.87 -2.21 -8.44
C GLY A 68 4.32 -1.83 -8.75
N GLU A 69 4.60 -1.07 -9.80
CA GLU A 69 3.73 -0.62 -10.90
C GLU A 69 4.01 -1.48 -12.17
N ALA A 70 3.13 -1.41 -13.19
CA ALA A 70 3.27 -2.18 -14.43
C ALA A 70 4.51 -1.78 -15.25
N PHE A 71 4.91 -0.50 -15.23
CA PHE A 71 6.13 -0.02 -15.86
C PHE A 71 7.33 -0.13 -14.91
N SER A 72 8.36 -0.86 -15.32
CA SER A 72 9.57 -1.09 -14.51
C SER A 72 10.28 0.20 -14.09
N SER A 73 10.24 1.24 -14.93
CA SER A 73 10.82 2.55 -14.63
C SER A 73 10.13 3.21 -13.44
N VAL A 74 8.80 3.16 -13.40
CA VAL A 74 7.98 3.69 -12.30
C VAL A 74 8.20 2.86 -11.03
N SER A 75 8.22 1.52 -11.12
CA SER A 75 8.51 0.64 -9.98
C SER A 75 9.90 0.91 -9.38
N MET A 76 10.92 1.08 -10.22
CA MET A 76 12.27 1.39 -9.76
C MET A 76 12.34 2.78 -9.11
N ALA A 77 11.64 3.77 -9.66
CA ALA A 77 11.56 5.12 -9.08
C ALA A 77 10.90 5.10 -7.69
N ILE A 78 9.82 4.34 -7.53
CA ILE A 78 9.14 4.12 -6.24
C ILE A 78 10.08 3.38 -5.28
N ALA A 79 10.62 2.23 -5.66
CA ALA A 79 11.50 1.40 -4.80
C ALA A 79 12.70 2.18 -4.26
N LYS A 80 13.36 2.97 -5.12
CA LYS A 80 14.48 3.82 -4.70
C LYS A 80 14.06 4.92 -3.74
N SER A 81 12.85 5.46 -3.90
CA SER A 81 12.33 6.54 -3.06
C SER A 81 11.89 6.04 -1.69
N ILE A 82 11.38 4.81 -1.60
CA ILE A 82 10.88 4.22 -0.34
C ILE A 82 11.90 3.32 0.37
N GLY A 83 13.07 3.07 -0.22
CA GLY A 83 14.02 2.04 0.24
C GLY A 83 14.48 2.18 1.69
N SER A 84 14.53 3.40 2.25
CA SER A 84 14.88 3.64 3.66
C SER A 84 13.78 3.26 4.65
N PHE A 85 12.54 3.05 4.20
CA PHE A 85 11.37 2.80 5.04
C PHE A 85 11.08 1.30 5.24
N ASN A 86 11.89 0.41 4.63
CA ASN A 86 11.73 -1.05 4.69
C ASN A 86 10.33 -1.55 4.27
N ILE A 87 9.67 -0.84 3.36
CA ILE A 87 8.39 -1.24 2.77
C ILE A 87 8.69 -2.07 1.51
N PRO A 88 8.29 -3.36 1.45
CA PRO A 88 8.44 -4.16 0.25
C PRO A 88 7.55 -3.63 -0.87
N LEU A 89 8.13 -3.57 -2.08
CA LEU A 89 7.45 -3.31 -3.36
C LEU A 89 7.52 -4.58 -4.21
#